data_AF-A0A839J0B6-F1
#
_entry.id   AF-A0A839J0B6-F1
#
_cell.length_a   1.000
_cell.length_b   1.000
_cell.length_c   1.000
_cell.angle_alpha   90.00
_cell.angle_beta   90.00
_cell.angle_gamma   90.00
#
_symmetry.space_group_name_H-M   'P 1'
#
loop_
_entity.id
_entity.type
_entity.pdbx_description
1 polymer ?
#
loop_
_entity_poly.entity_id
_entity_poly.type
_entity_poly.pdbx_seq_one_letter_code
_entity_poly.pdbx_strand_id
1 'polypeptide(L)'
;MTEPLTRPPRNRLRWQPRQVIVLALVWVVLWGQVNLVTVVGGVLMGILVTVLFPLPSIGWAGRPHPWALLVLLGHLVKDLAVASFRLAVFAFGRDMPSPGIVRVDLKADSDLYQVNTAELVSVVPGTIVVDARQRSRILYLHVFDMPNDTTRDEVVADTLALEKRVVRALGSRAEFEALDREVPHDEPEFREVT
;
A
#
# COMPACT_ATOMS: atom_id res chain seq x y z
N MET A 1 -15.26 -42.43 -18.90
CA MET A 1 -16.22 -41.34 -19.21
C MET A 1 -15.51 -40.04 -18.89
N THR A 2 -14.88 -39.41 -19.89
CA THR A 2 -14.09 -38.18 -19.73
C THR A 2 -15.01 -36.99 -19.94
N GLU A 3 -15.27 -36.22 -18.88
CA GLU A 3 -16.01 -34.96 -18.99
C GLU A 3 -15.23 -33.99 -19.91
N PRO A 4 -15.87 -33.39 -20.92
CA PRO A 4 -15.26 -32.33 -21.69
C PRO A 4 -15.18 -31.07 -20.81
N LEU A 5 -13.96 -30.70 -20.42
CA LEU A 5 -13.67 -29.40 -19.79
C LEU A 5 -14.10 -28.29 -20.76
N THR A 6 -15.31 -27.76 -20.59
CA THR A 6 -15.79 -26.57 -21.28
C THR A 6 -14.95 -25.38 -20.79
N ARG A 7 -13.88 -25.07 -21.51
CA ARG A 7 -13.10 -23.85 -21.28
C ARG A 7 -14.01 -22.66 -21.59
N PRO A 8 -14.33 -21.78 -20.63
CA PRO A 8 -15.14 -20.60 -20.93
C PRO A 8 -14.41 -19.75 -21.99
N PRO A 9 -15.15 -19.05 -22.86
CA PRO A 9 -14.53 -18.18 -23.86
C PRO A 9 -13.65 -17.17 -23.12
N ARG A 10 -12.34 -17.22 -23.40
CA ARG A 10 -11.38 -16.21 -22.94
C ARG A 10 -11.69 -14.92 -23.69
N ASN A 11 -12.68 -14.17 -23.22
CA ASN A 11 -12.83 -12.78 -23.57
C ASN A 11 -11.65 -12.02 -22.97
N ARG A 12 -10.51 -12.05 -23.69
CA ARG A 12 -9.23 -11.45 -23.32
C ARG A 12 -9.32 -9.93 -23.25
N LEU A 13 -10.34 -9.32 -23.85
CA LEU A 13 -10.56 -7.89 -23.84
C LEU A 13 -11.69 -7.56 -22.86
N ARG A 14 -11.39 -7.67 -21.56
CA ARG A 14 -12.22 -6.99 -20.56
C ARG A 14 -12.04 -5.49 -20.78
N TRP A 15 -13.02 -4.86 -21.43
CA TRP A 15 -13.02 -3.41 -21.63
C TRP A 15 -12.93 -2.71 -20.27
N GLN A 16 -11.80 -2.07 -20.00
CA GLN A 16 -11.49 -1.36 -18.75
C GLN A 16 -11.46 0.15 -19.02
N PRO A 17 -12.61 0.79 -19.34
CA PRO A 17 -12.65 2.20 -19.77
C PRO A 17 -12.10 3.17 -18.71
N ARG A 18 -12.22 2.81 -17.42
CA ARG A 18 -11.64 3.58 -16.31
C ARG A 18 -10.12 3.69 -16.43
N GLN A 19 -9.44 2.62 -16.80
CA GLN A 19 -7.98 2.63 -16.96
C GLN A 19 -7.53 3.43 -18.18
N VAL A 20 -8.25 3.30 -19.30
CA VAL A 20 -7.98 4.10 -20.51
C VAL A 20 -8.13 5.59 -20.22
N ILE A 21 -9.17 5.99 -19.49
CA ILE A 21 -9.38 7.39 -19.08
C ILE A 21 -8.23 7.87 -18.20
N VAL A 22 -7.84 7.09 -17.18
CA VAL A 22 -6.73 7.46 -16.28
C VAL A 22 -5.43 7.58 -17.07
N LEU A 23 -5.12 6.64 -17.97
CA LEU A 23 -3.90 6.70 -18.76
C LEU A 23 -3.90 7.86 -19.75
N ALA A 24 -5.05 8.19 -20.35
CA ALA A 24 -5.20 9.37 -21.19
C ALA A 24 -5.01 10.67 -20.40
N LEU A 25 -5.50 10.75 -19.16
CA LEU A 25 -5.27 11.90 -18.28
C LEU A 25 -3.78 12.04 -17.93
N VAL A 26 -3.12 10.95 -17.53
CA VAL A 26 -1.67 10.93 -17.26
C VAL A 26 -0.90 11.38 -18.51
N TRP A 27 -1.30 10.91 -19.69
CA TRP A 27 -0.70 11.31 -20.97
C TRP A 27 -0.85 12.82 -21.22
N VAL A 28 -2.03 13.39 -21.02
CA VAL A 28 -2.25 14.83 -21.20
C VAL A 28 -1.40 15.66 -20.21
N VAL A 29 -1.31 15.23 -18.96
CA VAL A 29 -0.46 15.86 -17.94
C VAL A 29 1.02 15.79 -18.34
N LEU A 30 1.48 14.65 -18.87
CA LEU A 30 2.86 14.46 -19.33
C LEU A 30 3.27 15.47 -20.42
N TRP A 31 2.37 15.74 -21.37
CA TRP A 31 2.62 16.70 -22.45
C TRP A 31 2.34 18.15 -22.05
N GLY A 32 1.67 18.39 -20.92
CA GLY A 32 1.38 19.72 -20.38
C GLY A 32 0.46 20.59 -21.24
N GLN A 33 -0.19 20.01 -22.26
CA GLN A 33 -1.02 20.75 -23.22
C GLN A 33 -2.30 19.98 -23.54
N VAL A 34 -3.43 20.70 -23.56
CA VAL A 34 -4.75 20.12 -23.85
C VAL A 34 -5.14 20.51 -25.27
N ASN A 35 -4.85 19.63 -26.23
CA ASN A 35 -5.32 19.75 -27.60
C ASN A 35 -5.85 18.41 -28.11
N LEU A 36 -6.58 18.42 -29.24
CA LEU A 36 -7.24 17.22 -29.77
C LEU A 36 -6.23 16.10 -30.07
N VAL A 37 -5.04 16.43 -30.58
CA VAL A 37 -4.00 15.45 -30.92
C VAL A 37 -3.49 14.75 -29.65
N THR A 38 -3.20 15.51 -28.59
CA THR A 38 -2.73 14.96 -27.32
C THR A 38 -3.78 14.08 -26.66
N VAL A 39 -5.04 14.50 -26.65
CA VAL A 39 -6.14 13.72 -26.05
C VAL A 39 -6.37 12.42 -26.82
N VAL A 40 -6.48 12.48 -28.15
CA VAL A 40 -6.68 11.29 -29.00
C VAL A 40 -5.48 10.35 -28.89
N GLY A 41 -4.25 10.89 -28.92
CA GLY A 41 -3.03 10.11 -28.71
C GLY A 41 -3.01 9.41 -27.35
N GLY A 42 -3.46 10.09 -26.29
CA GLY A 42 -3.56 9.52 -24.95
C GLY A 42 -4.60 8.40 -24.84
N VAL A 43 -5.76 8.53 -25.49
CA VAL A 43 -6.77 7.47 -25.54
C VAL A 43 -6.26 6.27 -26.33
N LEU A 44 -5.63 6.48 -27.49
CA LEU A 44 -5.06 5.40 -28.29
C LEU A 44 -3.95 4.67 -27.54
N MET A 45 -3.07 5.40 -26.85
CA MET A 45 -2.04 4.81 -26.00
C MET A 45 -2.66 4.06 -24.81
N GLY A 46 -3.72 4.62 -24.21
CA GLY A 46 -4.54 3.97 -23.17
C GLY A 46 -5.06 2.59 -23.59
N ILE A 47 -5.65 2.53 -24.78
CA ILE A 47 -6.14 1.29 -25.37
C ILE A 47 -4.97 0.34 -25.65
N LEU A 48 -3.89 0.83 -26.26
CA LEU A 48 -2.73 0.02 -26.60
C LEU A 48 -2.13 -0.66 -25.35
N VAL A 49 -1.92 0.10 -24.28
CA VAL A 49 -1.37 -0.42 -23.03
C VAL A 49 -2.30 -1.44 -22.38
N THR A 50 -3.60 -1.16 -22.31
CA THR A 50 -4.57 -2.10 -21.70
C THR A 50 -4.75 -3.39 -22.50
N VAL A 51 -4.54 -3.36 -23.81
CA VAL A 51 -4.52 -4.55 -24.68
C VAL A 51 -3.24 -5.37 -24.50
N LEU A 52 -2.08 -4.70 -24.44
CA LEU A 52 -0.78 -5.37 -24.29
C LEU A 52 -0.54 -5.90 -22.87
N PHE A 53 -1.02 -5.16 -21.87
CA PHE A 53 -0.86 -5.44 -20.44
C PHE A 53 -2.23 -5.51 -19.75
N PRO A 54 -3.02 -6.60 -19.97
CA PRO A 54 -4.31 -6.76 -19.33
C PRO A 54 -4.10 -7.03 -17.83
N LEU A 55 -4.19 -5.97 -17.04
CA LEU A 55 -4.10 -6.07 -15.58
C LEU A 55 -5.35 -6.78 -15.04
N PRO A 56 -5.18 -7.79 -14.15
CA PRO A 56 -6.30 -8.36 -13.44
C PRO A 56 -7.01 -7.26 -12.66
N SER A 57 -8.35 -7.24 -12.72
CA SER A 57 -9.14 -6.24 -12.00
C SER A 57 -8.96 -6.46 -10.50
N ILE A 58 -8.35 -5.51 -9.82
CA ILE A 58 -8.33 -5.48 -8.36
C ILE A 58 -9.79 -5.32 -7.91
N GLY A 59 -10.24 -6.24 -7.06
CA GLY A 59 -11.59 -6.24 -6.48
C GLY A 59 -11.77 -5.12 -5.47
N TRP A 60 -11.74 -3.87 -5.94
CA TRP A 60 -11.95 -2.71 -5.10
C TRP A 60 -13.43 -2.32 -5.10
N ALA A 61 -14.13 -2.72 -4.04
CA ALA A 61 -15.53 -2.34 -3.78
C ALA A 61 -15.66 -1.05 -2.94
N GLY A 62 -14.53 -0.53 -2.42
CA GLY A 62 -14.47 0.67 -1.62
C GLY A 62 -14.76 1.95 -2.43
N ARG A 63 -15.34 2.94 -1.76
CA ARG A 63 -15.47 4.30 -2.28
C ARG A 63 -14.40 5.15 -1.61
N PRO A 64 -13.57 5.89 -2.36
CA PRO A 64 -12.56 6.75 -1.75
C PRO A 64 -13.28 7.86 -0.97
N HIS A 65 -12.88 8.08 0.27
CA HIS A 65 -13.44 9.11 1.14
C HIS A 65 -12.50 10.33 1.13
N PRO A 66 -12.84 11.43 0.42
CA PRO A 66 -11.91 12.54 0.22
C PRO A 66 -11.38 13.14 1.52
N TRP A 67 -12.24 13.25 2.54
CA TRP A 67 -11.84 13.74 3.86
C TRP A 67 -10.85 12.81 4.57
N ALA A 68 -11.11 11.50 4.56
CA ALA A 68 -10.20 10.54 5.19
C ALA A 68 -8.87 10.44 4.42
N LEU A 69 -8.88 10.65 3.10
CA LEU A 69 -7.68 10.75 2.28
C LEU A 69 -6.85 11.98 2.65
N LEU A 70 -7.49 13.14 2.87
CA LEU A 70 -6.80 14.35 3.36
C LEU A 70 -6.20 14.14 4.76
N VAL A 71 -6.92 13.46 5.66
CA VAL A 71 -6.40 13.14 7.00
C VAL A 71 -5.21 12.18 6.93
N LEU A 72 -5.28 11.15 6.07
CA LEU A 72 -4.18 10.23 5.80
C LEU A 72 -2.95 11.00 5.28
N LEU A 73 -3.15 11.83 4.25
CA LEU A 73 -2.07 12.60 3.64
C LEU A 73 -1.45 13.61 4.62
N GLY A 74 -2.28 14.29 5.43
CA GLY A 74 -1.80 15.23 6.44
C GLY A 74 -0.96 14.55 7.52
N HIS A 75 -1.36 13.36 7.99
CA HIS A 75 -0.55 12.58 8.92
C HIS A 75 0.73 12.09 8.27
N LEU A 76 0.66 11.55 7.05
CA LEU A 76 1.85 11.08 6.32
C LEU A 76 2.89 12.20 6.15
N VAL A 77 2.46 13.40 5.75
CA VAL A 77 3.36 14.56 5.59
C VAL A 77 3.97 14.97 6.93
N LYS A 78 3.18 14.95 8.01
CA LYS A 78 3.68 15.22 9.36
C LYS A 78 4.72 14.19 9.79
N ASP A 79 4.40 12.91 9.66
CA ASP A 79 5.26 11.80 10.08
C ASP A 79 6.55 11.81 9.27
N LEU A 80 6.45 12.01 7.95
CA LEU A 80 7.59 12.21 7.04
C LEU A 80 8.46 13.38 7.47
N ALA A 81 7.88 14.56 7.75
CA ALA A 81 8.63 15.74 8.16
C ALA A 81 9.35 15.54 9.50
N VAL A 82 8.64 15.00 10.50
CA VAL A 82 9.20 14.72 11.83
C VAL A 82 10.32 13.70 11.75
N ALA A 83 10.10 12.60 11.04
CA ALA A 83 11.09 11.56 10.88
C ALA A 83 12.32 12.03 10.08
N SER A 84 12.11 12.80 9.00
CA SER A 84 13.21 13.39 8.23
C SER A 84 14.04 14.34 9.08
N PHE A 85 13.39 15.15 9.92
CA PHE A 85 14.09 16.06 10.82
C PHE A 85 14.89 15.30 11.88
N ARG A 86 14.30 14.25 12.50
CA ARG A 86 15.01 13.38 13.45
C ARG A 86 16.24 12.74 12.80
N LEU A 87 16.08 12.21 11.59
CA LEU A 87 17.18 11.60 10.85
C LEU A 87 18.26 12.63 10.49
N ALA A 88 17.87 13.85 10.12
CA ALA A 88 18.82 14.94 9.86
C ALA A 88 19.61 15.31 11.12
N VAL A 89 18.95 15.45 12.28
CA VAL A 89 19.62 15.70 13.56
C VAL A 89 20.55 14.56 13.93
N PHE A 90 20.09 13.31 13.78
CA PHE A 90 20.88 12.11 14.03
C PHE A 90 22.14 12.06 13.16
N ALA A 91 22.05 12.46 11.89
CA ALA A 91 23.18 12.49 10.96
C ALA A 91 24.30 13.47 11.37
N PHE A 92 23.99 14.49 12.18
CA PHE A 92 24.99 15.38 12.78
C PHE A 92 25.49 14.89 14.16
N GLY A 93 24.83 13.89 14.75
CA GLY A 93 25.23 13.25 15.99
C GLY A 93 26.46 12.35 15.82
N ARG A 94 26.96 11.83 16.95
CA ARG A 94 28.02 10.81 16.97
C ARG A 94 27.48 9.42 17.32
N ASP A 95 26.17 9.31 17.51
CA ASP A 95 25.52 8.10 17.96
C ASP A 95 25.45 7.08 16.82
N MET A 96 25.68 5.81 17.17
CA MET A 96 25.59 4.71 16.22
C MET A 96 24.16 4.16 16.25
N PRO A 97 23.49 4.01 15.10
CA PRO A 97 22.13 3.49 15.08
C PRO A 97 22.11 2.04 15.56
N SER A 98 21.05 1.67 16.29
CA SER A 98 20.79 0.30 16.72
C SER A 98 19.68 -0.30 15.85
N PRO A 99 19.99 -0.85 14.65
CA PRO A 99 18.97 -1.35 13.76
C PRO A 99 18.27 -2.59 14.32
N GLY A 100 16.98 -2.74 14.01
CA GLY A 100 16.18 -3.88 14.46
C GLY A 100 15.16 -4.33 13.41
N ILE A 101 14.65 -5.56 13.55
CA ILE A 101 13.55 -6.06 12.72
C ILE A 101 12.31 -6.21 13.60
N VAL A 102 11.21 -5.57 13.17
CA VAL A 102 9.89 -5.67 13.78
C VAL A 102 8.98 -6.46 12.86
N ARG A 103 8.26 -7.42 13.44
CA ARG A 103 7.14 -8.08 12.79
C ARG A 103 5.87 -7.32 13.12
N VAL A 104 5.10 -6.96 12.10
CA VAL A 104 3.77 -6.36 12.26
C VAL A 104 2.75 -7.23 11.52
N ASP A 105 1.77 -7.74 12.28
CA ASP A 105 0.64 -8.48 11.74
C ASP A 105 -0.49 -7.49 11.44
N LEU A 106 -0.73 -7.26 10.15
CA LEU A 106 -1.78 -6.37 9.63
C LEU A 106 -3.17 -6.97 9.86
N LYS A 107 -4.15 -6.11 10.14
CA LYS A 107 -5.52 -6.50 10.45
C LYS A 107 -6.44 -6.52 9.23
N ALA A 108 -6.12 -5.77 8.17
CA ALA A 108 -6.94 -5.71 6.97
C ALA A 108 -6.73 -6.95 6.10
N ASP A 109 -7.82 -7.65 5.77
CA ASP A 109 -7.80 -8.76 4.82
C ASP A 109 -7.96 -8.27 3.37
N SER A 110 -6.96 -7.54 2.87
CA SER A 110 -6.92 -7.10 1.48
C SER A 110 -5.49 -6.83 1.02
N ASP A 111 -5.14 -7.37 -0.14
CA ASP A 111 -3.84 -7.14 -0.77
C ASP A 111 -3.61 -5.65 -1.05
N LEU A 112 -4.67 -4.91 -1.39
CA LEU A 112 -4.58 -3.49 -1.67
C LEU A 112 -4.22 -2.68 -0.42
N TYR A 113 -4.82 -3.00 0.73
CA TYR A 113 -4.50 -2.29 1.97
C TYR A 113 -3.10 -2.65 2.46
N GLN A 114 -2.72 -3.94 2.37
CA GLN A 114 -1.37 -4.38 2.73
C GLN A 114 -0.29 -3.69 1.90
N VAL A 115 -0.46 -3.62 0.57
CA VAL A 115 0.50 -2.95 -0.32
C VAL A 115 0.58 -1.46 -0.02
N ASN A 116 -0.56 -0.78 0.13
CA ASN A 116 -0.57 0.65 0.44
C ASN A 116 0.06 0.94 1.82
N THR A 117 -0.22 0.13 2.83
CA THR A 117 0.42 0.28 4.14
C THR A 117 1.93 0.04 4.04
N ALA A 118 2.37 -1.01 3.33
CA ALA A 118 3.78 -1.27 3.11
C ALA A 118 4.51 -0.13 2.39
N GLU A 119 3.90 0.42 1.33
CA GLU A 119 4.41 1.59 0.61
C GLU A 119 4.54 2.79 1.55
N LEU A 120 3.46 3.14 2.25
CA LEU A 120 3.42 4.34 3.10
C LEU A 120 4.35 4.25 4.31
N VAL A 121 4.51 3.07 4.92
CA VAL A 121 5.52 2.83 5.97
C VAL A 121 6.93 3.05 5.42
N SER A 122 7.19 2.62 4.19
CA SER A 122 8.51 2.76 3.55
C SER A 122 8.82 4.19 3.09
N VAL A 123 7.80 5.03 2.92
CA VAL A 123 7.97 6.46 2.60
C VAL A 123 8.47 7.25 3.81
N VAL A 124 8.08 6.85 5.03
CA VAL A 124 8.53 7.53 6.25
C VAL A 124 9.95 7.05 6.60
N PRO A 125 10.95 7.94 6.59
CA PRO A 125 12.32 7.56 6.88
C PRO A 125 12.44 7.05 8.32
N GLY A 126 13.22 5.99 8.52
CA GLY A 126 13.36 5.33 9.82
C GLY A 126 12.77 3.92 9.86
N THR A 127 11.91 3.57 8.91
CA THR A 127 11.42 2.21 8.69
C THR A 127 11.38 1.84 7.22
N ILE A 128 11.74 0.62 6.86
CA ILE A 128 11.59 0.09 5.50
C ILE A 128 11.08 -1.35 5.55
N VAL A 129 10.19 -1.71 4.64
CA VAL A 129 9.69 -3.08 4.51
C VAL A 129 10.77 -3.94 3.86
N VAL A 130 11.21 -5.00 4.56
CA VAL A 130 12.19 -5.97 4.04
C VAL A 130 11.50 -7.20 3.45
N ASP A 131 10.43 -7.66 4.09
CA ASP A 131 9.61 -8.77 3.60
C ASP A 131 8.13 -8.51 3.88
N ALA A 132 7.27 -8.95 2.96
CA ALA A 132 5.83 -8.80 3.04
C ALA A 132 5.16 -10.12 2.66
N ARG A 133 4.53 -10.77 3.64
CA ARG A 133 3.83 -12.03 3.44
C ARG A 133 2.36 -11.76 3.18
N GLN A 134 1.97 -11.89 1.92
CA GLN A 134 0.60 -11.56 1.47
C GLN A 134 -0.46 -12.44 2.13
N ARG A 135 -0.26 -13.76 2.17
CA ARG A 135 -1.25 -14.71 2.71
C ARG A 135 -1.50 -14.57 4.20
N SER A 136 -0.46 -14.25 4.96
CA SER A 136 -0.52 -14.15 6.42
C SER A 136 -0.66 -12.71 6.92
N ARG A 137 -0.74 -11.73 6.02
CA ARG A 137 -0.85 -10.29 6.35
C ARG A 137 0.29 -9.78 7.25
N ILE A 138 1.52 -10.29 7.03
CA ILE A 138 2.68 -9.92 7.86
C ILE A 138 3.59 -8.96 7.11
N LEU A 139 4.02 -7.89 7.76
CA LEU A 139 5.12 -7.02 7.32
C LEU A 139 6.32 -7.18 8.27
N TYR A 140 7.50 -7.41 7.69
CA TYR A 140 8.77 -7.33 8.41
C TYR A 140 9.42 -5.99 8.10
N LEU A 141 9.49 -5.15 9.12
CA LEU A 141 10.01 -3.80 9.04
C LEU A 141 11.43 -3.77 9.59
N HIS A 142 12.36 -3.24 8.81
CA HIS A 142 13.66 -2.85 9.31
C HIS A 142 13.57 -1.43 9.85
N VAL A 143 13.86 -1.28 11.12
CA VAL A 143 13.86 0.00 11.84
C VAL A 143 15.29 0.48 11.94
N PHE A 144 15.51 1.73 11.58
CA PHE A 144 16.83 2.35 11.54
C PHE A 144 17.48 2.42 12.94
N ASP A 145 16.71 2.82 13.95
CA ASP A 145 17.19 2.94 15.32
C ASP A 145 16.14 2.45 16.32
N MET A 146 16.48 1.40 17.06
CA MET A 146 15.65 0.69 18.03
C MET A 146 16.49 0.40 19.29
N PRO A 147 16.57 1.35 20.22
CA PRO A 147 17.37 1.20 21.43
C PRO A 147 16.69 0.37 22.53
N ASN A 148 15.37 0.19 22.48
CA ASN A 148 14.60 -0.53 23.51
C ASN A 148 13.30 -1.15 22.95
N ASP A 149 12.67 -2.00 23.76
CA ASP A 149 11.39 -2.66 23.42
C ASP A 149 10.23 -1.67 23.27
N THR A 150 10.26 -0.53 23.95
CA THR A 150 9.24 0.52 23.78
C THR A 150 9.19 1.02 22.34
N THR A 151 10.35 1.19 21.70
CA THR A 151 10.42 1.59 20.28
C THR A 151 9.83 0.53 19.36
N ARG A 152 9.96 -0.76 19.67
CA ARG A 152 9.29 -1.83 18.92
C ARG A 152 7.77 -1.66 18.99
N ASP A 153 7.23 -1.48 20.20
CA ASP A 153 5.78 -1.34 20.40
C ASP A 153 5.23 -0.08 19.71
N GLU A 154 5.99 1.02 19.73
CA GLU A 154 5.66 2.25 19.00
C GLU A 154 5.59 2.00 17.48
N VAL A 155 6.57 1.32 16.90
CA VAL A 155 6.58 0.98 15.46
C VAL A 155 5.39 0.10 15.08
N VAL A 156 5.04 -0.88 15.91
CA VAL A 156 3.85 -1.71 15.72
C VAL A 156 2.59 -0.84 15.76
N ALA A 157 2.44 -0.01 16.79
CA ALA A 157 1.27 0.84 16.98
C ALA A 157 1.10 1.86 15.83
N ASP A 158 2.19 2.49 15.40
CA ASP A 158 2.19 3.45 14.29
C ASP A 158 1.82 2.80 12.96
N THR A 159 2.35 1.59 12.70
CA THR A 159 2.02 0.83 11.50
C THR A 159 0.54 0.44 11.47
N LEU A 160 -0.02 -0.03 12.58
CA LEU A 160 -1.44 -0.36 12.70
C LEU A 160 -2.34 0.88 12.63
N ALA A 161 -1.90 2.01 13.18
CA ALA A 161 -2.60 3.28 13.05
C ALA A 161 -2.64 3.76 11.58
N LEU A 162 -1.52 3.60 10.86
CA LEU A 162 -1.43 3.90 9.44
C LEU A 162 -2.33 2.98 8.61
N GLU A 163 -2.33 1.68 8.85
CA GLU A 163 -3.27 0.73 8.26
C GLU A 163 -4.73 1.18 8.45
N LYS A 164 -5.12 1.51 9.68
CA LYS A 164 -6.47 1.98 9.98
C LYS A 164 -6.82 3.25 9.19
N ARG A 165 -5.88 4.18 8.99
CA ARG A 165 -6.08 5.38 8.17
C ARG A 165 -6.22 5.04 6.67
N VAL A 166 -5.42 4.10 6.16
CA VAL A 166 -5.52 3.61 4.77
C VAL A 166 -6.89 3.01 4.51
N VAL A 167 -7.35 2.11 5.39
CA VAL A 167 -8.66 1.47 5.23
C VAL A 167 -9.79 2.49 5.37
N ARG A 168 -9.66 3.47 6.28
CA ARG A 168 -10.64 4.55 6.39
C ARG A 168 -10.69 5.44 5.13
N ALA A 169 -9.56 5.63 4.45
CA ALA A 169 -9.48 6.43 3.24
C ALA A 169 -10.02 5.72 2.00
N LEU A 170 -9.75 4.41 1.87
CA LEU A 170 -9.98 3.65 0.64
C LEU A 170 -11.05 2.57 0.74
N GLY A 171 -11.38 2.13 1.95
CA GLY A 171 -12.31 1.03 2.21
C GLY A 171 -13.77 1.45 2.31
N SER A 172 -14.63 0.45 2.25
CA SER A 172 -16.05 0.55 2.56
C SER A 172 -16.30 0.60 4.07
N ARG A 173 -17.50 1.04 4.49
CA ARG A 173 -17.88 1.05 5.91
C ARG A 173 -17.82 -0.34 6.56
N ALA A 174 -18.16 -1.39 5.81
CA ALA A 174 -18.14 -2.77 6.29
C ALA A 174 -16.72 -3.28 6.57
N GLU A 175 -15.74 -2.89 5.73
CA GLU A 175 -14.34 -3.24 5.96
C GLU A 175 -13.78 -2.52 7.19
N PHE A 176 -14.16 -1.25 7.41
CA PHE A 176 -13.79 -0.52 8.62
C PHE A 176 -14.36 -1.16 9.90
N GLU A 177 -15.64 -1.55 9.90
CA GLU A 177 -16.28 -2.22 11.04
C GLU A 177 -15.75 -3.63 11.30
N ALA A 178 -15.14 -4.27 10.30
CA ALA A 178 -14.45 -5.55 10.46
C ALA A 178 -13.09 -5.37 11.13
N LEU A 179 -12.36 -4.29 10.82
CA LEU A 179 -11.08 -3.96 11.48
C LEU A 179 -11.20 -3.64 12.97
N ASP A 180 -12.32 -3.04 13.39
CA ASP A 180 -12.58 -2.71 14.80
C ASP A 180 -13.15 -3.89 15.61
N ARG A 181 -13.52 -5.00 14.96
CA ARG A 181 -13.90 -6.26 15.63
C ARG A 181 -12.69 -7.18 15.69
N GLU A 182 -11.96 -7.14 16.80
CA GLU A 182 -10.76 -7.95 17.06
C GLU A 182 -10.96 -9.45 16.81
N VAL A 183 -9.97 -10.08 16.15
CA VAL A 183 -9.70 -11.51 16.22
C VAL A 183 -8.31 -11.65 16.87
N PRO A 184 -8.16 -12.37 17.99
CA PRO A 184 -6.86 -12.64 18.60
C PRO A 184 -5.98 -13.44 17.64
N HIS A 185 -4.72 -13.03 17.44
CA HIS A 185 -3.73 -13.85 16.77
C HIS A 185 -2.79 -14.49 17.79
N ASP A 186 -2.57 -15.80 17.61
CA ASP A 186 -1.63 -16.61 18.38
C ASP A 186 -0.22 -16.03 18.28
N GLU A 187 0.53 -16.14 19.39
CA GLU A 187 1.92 -15.71 19.47
C GLU A 187 2.80 -16.38 18.40
N PRO A 188 3.81 -15.65 17.89
CA PRO A 188 4.69 -16.16 16.86
C PRO A 188 5.68 -17.20 17.40
N GLU A 189 5.66 -18.40 16.82
CA GLU A 189 6.74 -19.40 16.93
C GLU A 189 8.04 -18.82 16.34
N PHE A 190 8.93 -18.32 17.20
CA PHE A 190 10.28 -17.93 16.82
C PHE A 190 11.10 -19.19 16.56
N ARG A 191 11.45 -19.43 15.30
CA ARG A 191 12.54 -20.35 14.95
C ARG A 191 13.81 -19.52 14.82
N GLU A 192 14.65 -19.54 15.85
CA GLU A 192 16.02 -19.04 15.78
C GLU A 192 16.72 -19.75 14.61
N VAL A 193 17.18 -18.95 13.64
CA VAL A 193 18.08 -19.44 12.60
C VAL A 193 19.47 -19.46 13.23
N THR A 194 19.85 -20.62 13.77
CA THR A 194 21.24 -21.02 14.01
C THR A 194 21.88 -21.47 12.71
#